data_AF-A0A0L9U1C6-F1
#
_entry.id   AF-A0A0L9U1C6-F1
#
_cell.length_a   1.000
_cell.length_b   1.000
_cell.length_c   1.000
_cell.angle_alpha   90.00
_cell.angle_beta   90.00
_cell.angle_gamma   90.00
#
_symmetry.space_group_name_H-M   'P 1'
#
loop_
_entity.id
_entity.type
_entity.pdbx_description
1 polymer ?
#
loop_
_entity_poly.entity_id
_entity_poly.type
_entity_poly.pdbx_seq_one_letter_code
_entity_poly.pdbx_strand_id
1 'polypeptide(L)'
;MLESECRFKKIRKPPYFNRWINLRVPFREVFGAVRCNLKEAVEIAGLVWQGRQHCGLDDAKNTARLLALLMHRGFKFSITNNMMWQGPSDTSVGSKQSPEQPIIFPHCPYTAKDVTALTAQYNPCCYCGVKSSRGMVRKPGPKQGSLFFGCGNWTATRGARCHYFEWASN
;
A
#
# COMPACT_ATOMS: atom_id res chain seq x y z
N MET A 1 21.10 4.50 4.75
CA MET A 1 20.89 5.88 5.26
C MET A 1 20.12 5.86 6.58
N LEU A 2 18.82 5.55 6.62
CA LEU A 2 18.07 5.60 7.89
C LEU A 2 18.53 4.57 8.93
N GLU A 3 18.67 3.31 8.54
CA GLU A 3 19.08 2.22 9.45
C GLU A 3 20.46 2.47 10.09
N SER A 4 21.44 2.88 9.27
CA SER A 4 22.79 3.24 9.73
C SER A 4 22.76 4.43 10.69
N GLU A 5 21.95 5.45 10.40
CA GLU A 5 21.81 6.64 11.23
C GLU A 5 21.17 6.32 12.59
N CYS A 6 20.13 5.48 12.59
CA CYS A 6 19.50 4.99 13.82
C CYS A 6 20.50 4.22 14.69
N ARG A 7 21.32 3.35 14.10
CA ARG A 7 22.37 2.62 14.84
C ARG A 7 23.41 3.55 15.43
N PHE A 8 23.92 4.50 14.63
CA PHE A 8 24.91 5.48 15.07
C PHE A 8 24.39 6.31 16.26
N LYS A 9 23.14 6.78 16.18
CA LYS A 9 22.49 7.55 17.24
C LYS A 9 21.93 6.71 18.39
N LYS A 10 22.08 5.38 18.35
CA LYS A 10 21.52 4.43 19.33
C LYS A 10 20.01 4.58 19.51
N ILE A 11 19.30 4.95 18.45
CA ILE A 11 17.84 5.06 18.43
C ILE A 11 17.26 3.77 17.86
N ARG A 12 16.33 3.15 18.57
CA ARG A 12 15.59 1.99 18.04
C ARG A 12 14.73 2.42 16.85
N LYS A 13 15.04 1.90 15.67
CA LYS A 13 14.27 2.23 14.45
C LYS A 13 12.83 1.71 14.55
N PRO A 14 11.81 2.56 14.41
CA PRO A 14 10.44 2.11 14.42
C PRO A 14 10.13 1.13 13.27
N PRO A 15 9.34 0.05 13.51
CA PRO A 15 9.07 -0.98 12.50
C PRO A 15 8.33 -0.49 11.26
N TYR A 16 7.54 0.59 11.36
CA TYR A 16 6.82 1.13 10.20
C TYR A 16 7.77 1.68 9.12
N PHE A 17 8.99 2.10 9.48
CA PHE A 17 10.03 2.47 8.51
C PHE A 17 10.66 1.28 7.78
N ASN A 18 10.25 0.04 8.06
CA ASN A 18 10.67 -1.14 7.28
C ASN A 18 9.86 -1.30 5.99
N ARG A 19 8.74 -0.60 5.85
CA ARG A 19 7.83 -0.76 4.71
C ARG A 19 7.65 0.58 4.04
N TRP A 20 7.82 0.64 2.72
CA TRP A 20 7.64 1.88 1.96
C TRP A 20 7.20 1.61 0.53
N ILE A 21 6.72 2.67 -0.11
CA ILE A 21 6.37 2.70 -1.53
C ILE A 21 7.58 3.27 -2.27
N ASN A 22 8.19 2.46 -3.12
CA ASN A 22 9.20 2.89 -4.07
C ASN A 22 8.48 3.42 -5.32
N LEU A 23 8.40 4.74 -5.44
CA LEU A 23 7.65 5.40 -6.52
C LEU A 23 8.19 5.08 -7.92
N ARG A 24 9.39 4.50 -8.05
CA ARG A 24 9.91 4.02 -9.33
C ARG A 24 9.07 2.89 -9.94
N VAL A 25 8.46 2.05 -9.11
CA VAL A 25 7.59 0.95 -9.59
C VAL A 25 6.34 1.51 -10.29
N PRO A 26 5.48 2.30 -9.62
CA PRO A 26 4.29 2.87 -10.25
C PRO A 26 4.62 3.84 -11.38
N PHE A 27 5.73 4.57 -11.28
CA PHE A 27 6.19 5.42 -12.38
C PHE A 27 6.46 4.60 -13.65
N ARG A 28 7.15 3.46 -13.54
CA ARG A 28 7.44 2.60 -14.70
C ARG A 28 6.19 1.96 -15.29
N GLU A 29 5.20 1.66 -14.47
CA GLU A 29 3.92 1.10 -14.94
C GLU A 29 3.12 2.14 -15.75
N VAL A 30 3.17 3.42 -15.37
CA VAL A 30 2.41 4.49 -16.05
C VAL A 30 3.16 5.11 -17.23
N PHE A 31 4.49 5.24 -17.14
CA PHE A 31 5.31 5.96 -18.12
C PHE A 31 6.30 5.06 -18.88
N GLY A 32 6.32 3.76 -18.60
CA GLY A 32 7.25 2.80 -19.19
C GLY A 32 8.59 2.70 -18.47
N ALA A 33 9.39 1.71 -18.85
CA ALA A 33 10.66 1.38 -18.21
C ALA A 33 11.82 2.33 -18.60
N VAL A 34 11.65 3.63 -18.35
CA VAL A 34 12.68 4.64 -18.63
C VAL A 34 13.69 4.70 -17.47
N ARG A 35 14.98 4.65 -17.80
CA ARG A 35 16.05 4.99 -16.85
C ARG A 35 16.16 6.50 -16.78
N CYS A 36 15.71 7.06 -15.67
CA CYS A 36 15.72 8.49 -15.43
C CYS A 36 16.02 8.80 -13.95
N ASN A 37 16.53 10.00 -13.71
CA ASN A 37 16.63 10.61 -12.38
C ASN A 37 15.28 11.24 -11.96
N LEU A 38 15.20 11.78 -10.74
CA LEU A 38 13.94 12.34 -10.23
C LEU A 38 13.46 13.54 -11.05
N LYS A 39 14.37 14.44 -11.45
CA LYS A 39 14.01 15.63 -12.22
C LYS A 39 13.46 15.24 -13.59
N GLU A 40 14.17 14.36 -14.29
CA GLU A 40 13.71 13.78 -15.55
C GLU A 40 12.36 13.08 -15.41
N ALA A 41 12.14 12.30 -14.34
CA ALA A 41 10.86 11.65 -14.10
C ALA A 41 9.70 12.66 -13.92
N VAL A 42 9.95 13.77 -13.22
CA VAL A 42 8.99 14.87 -13.05
C VAL A 42 8.67 15.51 -14.40
N GLU A 43 9.70 15.78 -15.21
CA GLU A 43 9.56 16.37 -16.55
C GLU A 43 8.85 15.43 -17.55
N ILE A 44 9.21 14.14 -17.57
CA ILE A 44 8.52 13.09 -18.36
C ILE A 44 7.04 13.00 -17.98
N ALA A 45 6.72 13.21 -16.69
CA ALA A 45 5.35 13.23 -16.22
C ALA A 45 4.55 14.48 -16.64
N GLY A 46 5.20 15.44 -17.31
CA GLY A 46 4.62 16.71 -17.73
C GLY A 46 4.57 17.76 -16.61
N LEU A 47 5.34 17.57 -15.54
CA LEU A 47 5.43 18.52 -14.43
C LEU A 47 6.69 19.38 -14.56
N VAL A 48 6.57 20.66 -14.21
CA VAL A 48 7.73 21.56 -14.11
C VAL A 48 8.46 21.34 -12.79
N TRP A 49 9.78 21.17 -12.85
CA TRP A 49 10.64 21.07 -11.67
C TRP A 49 10.56 22.34 -10.80
N GLN A 50 10.43 22.17 -9.48
CA GLN A 50 10.41 23.28 -8.53
C GLN A 50 11.59 23.21 -7.55
N GLY A 51 12.22 24.36 -7.30
CA GLY A 51 13.30 24.48 -6.32
C GLY A 51 14.64 23.94 -6.80
N ARG A 52 15.56 23.68 -5.86
CA ARG A 52 16.93 23.30 -6.16
C ARG A 52 17.09 21.79 -6.19
N GLN A 53 17.67 21.26 -7.28
CA GLN A 53 18.02 19.85 -7.36
C GLN A 53 18.97 19.45 -6.22
N HIS A 54 18.71 18.28 -5.62
CA HIS A 54 19.44 17.74 -4.48
C HIS A 54 19.19 18.48 -3.15
N CYS A 55 18.21 19.38 -3.09
CA CYS A 55 17.64 19.86 -1.83
C CYS A 55 16.57 18.85 -1.38
N GLY A 56 16.76 18.19 -0.23
CA GLY A 56 15.86 17.13 0.23
C GLY A 56 14.39 17.57 0.39
N LEU A 57 14.16 18.83 0.78
CA LEU A 57 12.80 19.38 0.87
C LEU A 57 12.16 19.56 -0.51
N ASP A 58 12.89 20.11 -1.47
CA ASP A 58 12.39 20.35 -2.82
C ASP A 58 12.18 19.03 -3.56
N ASP A 59 13.12 18.08 -3.42
CA ASP A 59 12.99 16.73 -3.96
C ASP A 59 11.74 16.02 -3.39
N ALA A 60 11.46 16.18 -2.08
CA ALA A 60 10.26 15.63 -1.45
C ALA A 60 8.97 16.25 -1.99
N LYS A 61 8.94 17.58 -2.19
CA LYS A 61 7.78 18.29 -2.78
C LYS A 61 7.52 17.84 -4.21
N ASN A 62 8.55 17.75 -5.05
CA ASN A 62 8.41 17.28 -6.42
C ASN A 62 7.97 15.81 -6.48
N THR A 63 8.51 14.96 -5.59
CA THR A 63 8.08 13.57 -5.45
C THR A 63 6.59 13.48 -5.06
N ALA A 64 6.12 14.33 -4.14
CA ALA A 64 4.71 14.38 -3.75
C ALA A 64 3.80 14.81 -4.92
N ARG A 65 4.23 15.77 -5.75
CA ARG A 65 3.50 16.17 -6.95
C ARG A 65 3.42 15.04 -7.98
N LEU A 66 4.52 14.32 -8.20
CA LEU A 66 4.54 13.15 -9.06
C LEU A 66 3.61 12.04 -8.55
N LEU A 67 3.64 11.77 -7.25
CA LEU A 67 2.73 10.83 -6.59
C LEU A 67 1.25 11.24 -6.79
N ALA A 68 0.91 12.51 -6.55
CA ALA A 68 -0.45 13.01 -6.74
C ALA A 68 -0.93 12.85 -8.19
N LEU A 69 -0.07 13.14 -9.18
CA LEU A 69 -0.39 12.93 -10.59
C LEU A 69 -0.70 11.46 -10.90
N LEU A 70 0.12 10.53 -10.39
CA LEU A 70 -0.11 9.09 -10.56
C LEU A 70 -1.44 8.66 -9.92
N MET A 71 -1.79 9.21 -8.75
CA MET A 71 -3.10 8.99 -8.11
C MET A 71 -4.24 9.51 -8.97
N HIS A 72 -4.12 10.71 -9.55
CA HIS A 72 -5.13 11.29 -10.45
C HIS A 72 -5.31 10.49 -11.74
N ARG A 73 -4.27 9.80 -12.21
CA ARG A 73 -4.36 8.84 -13.33
C ARG A 73 -4.99 7.50 -12.95
N GLY A 74 -5.45 7.35 -11.70
CA GLY A 74 -6.13 6.14 -11.22
C GLY A 74 -5.20 5.03 -10.73
N PHE A 75 -3.91 5.32 -10.54
CA PHE A 75 -2.96 4.33 -10.05
C PHE A 75 -3.26 3.93 -8.59
N LYS A 76 -3.35 2.63 -8.33
CA LYS A 76 -3.61 2.08 -7.00
C LYS A 76 -2.30 1.67 -6.32
N PHE A 77 -1.89 2.43 -5.31
CA PHE A 77 -0.62 2.19 -4.62
C PHE A 77 -0.71 1.04 -3.62
N SER A 78 0.38 0.27 -3.55
CA SER A 78 0.63 -0.72 -2.52
C SER A 78 2.07 -0.64 -2.06
N ILE A 79 2.38 -1.25 -0.90
CA ILE A 79 3.76 -1.28 -0.38
C ILE A 79 4.59 -2.15 -1.32
N THR A 80 5.59 -1.53 -1.96
CA THR A 80 6.41 -2.19 -2.97
C THR A 80 7.68 -2.81 -2.38
N ASN A 81 8.08 -2.43 -1.16
CA ASN A 81 9.33 -2.91 -0.57
C ASN A 81 9.20 -3.11 0.95
N ASN A 82 9.95 -4.08 1.47
CA ASN A 82 10.00 -4.44 2.88
C ASN A 82 11.42 -4.86 3.29
N MET A 83 11.98 -4.16 4.28
CA MET A 83 13.25 -4.50 4.91
C MET A 83 12.98 -5.27 6.20
N MET A 84 12.61 -6.55 6.09
CA MET A 84 12.63 -7.46 7.25
C MET A 84 14.03 -8.05 7.37
N TRP A 85 14.57 -8.06 8.59
CA TRP A 85 15.77 -8.82 8.89
C TRP A 85 15.48 -10.30 8.66
N GLN A 86 16.21 -10.92 7.72
CA GLN A 86 16.37 -12.36 7.69
C GLN A 86 17.11 -12.69 9.00
N GLY A 87 16.46 -13.40 9.92
CA GLY A 87 17.17 -14.01 11.04
C GLY A 87 18.22 -15.00 10.51
N PRO A 88 19.14 -15.50 11.36
CA PRO A 88 20.08 -16.54 10.96
C PRO A 88 19.28 -17.69 10.37
N SER A 89 19.55 -17.97 9.10
CA SER A 89 18.97 -19.07 8.35
C SER A 89 19.57 -20.37 8.88
N ASP A 90 18.79 -21.16 9.61
CA ASP A 90 19.04 -22.59 9.68
C ASP A 90 18.81 -23.19 8.28
N THR A 91 19.85 -23.86 7.80
CA THR A 91 20.06 -24.28 6.42
C THR A 91 19.52 -25.69 6.18
N SER A 92 18.75 -25.84 5.09
CA SER A 92 18.48 -27.06 4.28
C SER A 92 17.57 -28.14 4.91
N VAL A 93 16.66 -28.85 4.23
CA VAL A 93 16.58 -29.44 2.87
C VAL A 93 15.06 -29.52 2.55
N GLY A 94 14.50 -29.02 1.45
CA GLY A 94 14.60 -29.55 0.08
C GLY A 94 13.28 -30.22 -0.32
N SER A 95 12.56 -29.65 -1.30
CA SER A 95 11.73 -30.42 -2.24
C SER A 95 11.54 -29.63 -3.53
N LYS A 96 12.06 -30.20 -4.62
CA LYS A 96 11.85 -29.81 -6.03
C LYS A 96 10.48 -30.39 -6.47
N GLN A 97 9.74 -29.93 -7.48
CA GLN A 97 10.04 -29.66 -8.89
C GLN A 97 8.91 -28.81 -9.55
N SER A 98 9.30 -28.17 -10.66
CA SER A 98 8.56 -27.51 -11.78
C SER A 98 7.42 -28.36 -12.43
N PRO A 99 6.72 -28.00 -13.55
CA PRO A 99 6.70 -26.78 -14.41
C PRO A 99 5.29 -26.29 -14.90
N GLU A 100 5.23 -25.14 -15.61
CA GLU A 100 4.31 -24.69 -16.72
C GLU A 100 2.76 -24.90 -16.62
N GLN A 101 1.80 -24.03 -16.98
CA GLN A 101 1.69 -22.89 -17.92
C GLN A 101 0.28 -22.21 -17.76
N PRO A 102 -0.23 -21.30 -18.66
CA PRO A 102 -0.90 -20.04 -18.29
C PRO A 102 -2.43 -20.02 -18.52
N ILE A 103 -3.22 -19.30 -17.72
CA ILE A 103 -4.63 -18.99 -18.08
C ILE A 103 -5.06 -17.57 -17.64
N ILE A 104 -5.05 -16.68 -18.64
CA ILE A 104 -6.17 -15.84 -19.11
C ILE A 104 -6.82 -14.87 -18.10
N PHE A 105 -6.60 -13.58 -18.37
CA PHE A 105 -7.48 -12.46 -18.02
C PHE A 105 -8.93 -12.71 -18.44
N PRO A 106 -9.91 -12.28 -17.64
CA PRO A 106 -11.09 -11.64 -18.16
C PRO A 106 -10.92 -10.12 -17.98
N HIS A 107 -10.47 -9.45 -19.03
CA HIS A 107 -11.03 -8.14 -19.33
C HIS A 107 -12.51 -8.37 -19.63
N CYS A 108 -13.41 -7.57 -19.03
CA CYS A 108 -14.54 -7.03 -19.78
C CYS A 108 -15.25 -5.91 -18.99
N PRO A 109 -16.13 -5.12 -19.62
CA PRO A 109 -15.86 -3.74 -20.01
C PRO A 109 -16.78 -2.76 -19.28
N TYR A 110 -16.43 -1.49 -19.30
CA TYR A 110 -17.41 -0.44 -19.09
C TYR A 110 -18.31 -0.37 -20.33
N THR A 111 -19.57 -0.76 -20.19
CA THR A 111 -20.64 -0.18 -21.01
C THR A 111 -21.65 0.46 -20.07
N ALA A 112 -21.82 1.76 -20.26
CA ALA A 112 -22.95 2.50 -19.72
C ALA A 112 -24.22 1.95 -20.38
N LYS A 113 -25.13 1.37 -19.59
CA LYS A 113 -26.60 1.44 -19.70
C LYS A 113 -27.26 0.61 -18.60
N ASP A 114 -28.31 1.22 -18.05
CA ASP A 114 -29.38 0.70 -17.20
C ASP A 114 -29.19 0.49 -15.69
N VAL A 115 -30.03 1.26 -15.01
CA VAL A 115 -30.37 1.36 -13.59
C VAL A 115 -31.02 0.07 -13.10
N THR A 116 -30.59 -0.46 -11.93
CA THR A 116 -31.44 -0.81 -10.76
C THR A 116 -30.57 -1.26 -9.56
N ALA A 117 -30.57 -0.44 -8.50
CA ALA A 117 -30.29 -0.68 -7.07
C ALA A 117 -29.40 -1.89 -6.65
N LEU A 118 -28.10 -1.72 -6.36
CA LEU A 118 -27.48 -1.30 -5.07
C LEU A 118 -27.79 -2.15 -3.83
N THR A 119 -26.85 -3.04 -3.47
CA THR A 119 -26.16 -3.03 -2.16
C THR A 119 -24.84 -3.81 -2.27
N ALA A 120 -23.87 -3.33 -3.06
CA ALA A 120 -22.51 -3.84 -2.97
C ALA A 120 -21.92 -3.34 -1.64
N GLN A 121 -21.93 -4.20 -0.63
CA GLN A 121 -21.52 -3.90 0.74
C GLN A 121 -20.06 -3.45 0.75
N TYR A 122 -19.84 -2.13 0.84
CA TYR A 122 -18.52 -1.53 0.82
C TYR A 122 -17.77 -1.90 2.10
N ASN A 123 -16.73 -2.73 1.96
CA ASN A 123 -15.79 -3.03 3.04
C ASN A 123 -14.46 -2.32 2.76
N PRO A 124 -14.07 -1.31 3.54
CA PRO A 124 -12.79 -0.62 3.40
C PRO A 124 -11.59 -1.55 3.65
N CYS A 125 -10.40 -1.15 3.22
CA CYS A 125 -9.17 -1.90 3.50
C CYS A 125 -8.55 -1.43 4.83
N CYS A 126 -8.06 -2.37 5.65
CA CYS A 126 -7.30 -2.04 6.86
C CYS A 126 -5.94 -1.40 6.55
N TYR A 127 -5.30 -0.81 7.56
CA TYR A 127 -3.88 -0.37 7.48
C TYR A 127 -2.89 -1.50 7.14
N CYS A 128 -3.32 -2.75 7.31
CA CYS A 128 -2.58 -3.94 6.93
C CYS A 128 -2.72 -4.34 5.44
N GLY A 129 -3.59 -3.66 4.68
CA GLY A 129 -3.79 -3.89 3.24
C GLY A 129 -4.76 -5.01 2.87
N VAL A 130 -5.44 -5.64 3.84
CA VAL A 130 -6.51 -6.62 3.58
C VAL A 130 -7.89 -5.99 3.76
N LYS A 131 -8.92 -6.61 3.18
CA LYS A 131 -10.32 -6.20 3.41
C LYS A 131 -10.63 -6.22 4.91
N SER A 132 -11.25 -5.16 5.41
CA SER A 132 -11.68 -5.10 6.80
C SER A 132 -12.76 -6.14 7.09
N SER A 133 -12.71 -6.71 8.29
CA SER A 133 -13.82 -7.51 8.82
C SER A 133 -14.90 -6.57 9.37
N ARG A 134 -16.17 -6.88 9.09
CA ARG A 134 -17.30 -6.16 9.68
C ARG A 134 -17.71 -6.84 10.98
N GLY A 135 -17.82 -6.06 12.05
CA GLY A 135 -18.28 -6.50 13.36
C GLY A 135 -19.47 -5.68 13.86
N MET A 136 -20.10 -6.17 14.93
CA MET A 136 -21.20 -5.48 15.62
C MET A 136 -20.88 -5.39 17.11
N VAL A 137 -21.17 -4.24 17.71
CA VAL A 137 -21.01 -4.05 19.16
C VAL A 137 -22.09 -4.84 19.90
N ARG A 138 -21.70 -5.92 20.57
CA ARG A 138 -22.60 -6.76 21.37
C ARG A 138 -22.73 -6.33 22.82
N LYS A 139 -21.76 -5.57 23.34
CA LYS A 139 -21.77 -5.11 24.74
C LYS A 139 -22.92 -4.12 24.96
N PRO A 140 -23.64 -4.21 26.10
CA PRO A 140 -24.73 -3.31 26.41
C PRO A 140 -24.20 -1.88 26.56
N GLY A 141 -24.89 -0.92 25.94
CA GLY A 141 -24.53 0.50 25.99
C GLY A 141 -25.08 1.30 24.80
N PRO A 142 -24.81 2.63 24.76
CA PRO A 142 -25.39 3.54 23.76
C PRO A 142 -25.06 3.21 22.29
N LYS A 143 -24.03 2.40 22.05
CA LYS A 143 -23.60 1.95 20.72
C LYS A 143 -23.89 0.46 20.48
N GLN A 144 -24.67 -0.19 21.33
CA GLN A 144 -25.07 -1.59 21.14
C GLN A 144 -25.79 -1.74 19.79
N GLY A 145 -25.45 -2.80 19.05
CA GLY A 145 -25.98 -3.05 17.71
C GLY A 145 -25.33 -2.22 16.59
N SER A 146 -24.49 -1.23 16.91
CA SER A 146 -23.77 -0.46 15.89
C SER A 146 -22.73 -1.33 15.17
N LEU A 147 -22.64 -1.14 13.85
CA LEU A 147 -21.69 -1.83 12.97
C LEU A 147 -20.36 -1.09 12.91
N PHE A 148 -19.25 -1.83 12.86
CA PHE A 148 -17.91 -1.30 12.71
C PHE A 148 -17.07 -2.16 11.76
N PHE A 149 -16.01 -1.57 11.23
CA PHE A 149 -14.97 -2.23 10.46
C PHE A 149 -13.70 -2.34 11.29
N GLY A 150 -13.10 -3.53 11.30
CA GLY A 150 -11.85 -3.83 11.98
C GLY A 150 -10.85 -4.51 11.06
N CYS A 151 -9.63 -4.73 11.55
CA CYS A 151 -8.61 -5.47 10.82
C CYS A 151 -9.12 -6.87 10.41
N GLY A 152 -9.19 -7.14 9.11
CA GLY A 152 -9.61 -8.45 8.59
C GLY A 152 -8.58 -9.57 8.75
N ASN A 153 -7.35 -9.23 9.14
CA ASN A 153 -6.31 -10.20 9.48
C ASN A 153 -6.24 -10.32 11.01
N TRP A 154 -7.29 -10.91 11.59
CA TRP A 154 -7.41 -11.19 13.01
C TRP A 154 -7.29 -12.69 13.25
N THR A 155 -6.46 -13.09 14.22
CA THR A 155 -6.38 -14.49 14.68
C THR A 155 -6.50 -14.56 16.20
N ALA A 156 -7.07 -15.64 16.73
CA ALA A 156 -7.24 -15.83 18.17
C ALA A 156 -5.90 -15.79 18.95
N THR A 157 -4.81 -16.23 18.31
CA THR A 157 -3.48 -16.31 18.92
C THR A 157 -2.66 -15.02 18.83
N ARG A 158 -2.93 -14.15 17.85
CA ARG A 158 -2.13 -12.93 17.61
C ARG A 158 -2.93 -11.63 17.66
N GLY A 159 -4.25 -11.72 17.80
CA GLY A 159 -5.15 -10.58 17.70
C GLY A 159 -5.17 -9.98 16.30
N ALA A 160 -5.60 -8.71 16.21
CA ALA A 160 -5.61 -7.96 14.96
C ALA A 160 -4.18 -7.62 14.51
N ARG A 161 -3.87 -7.83 13.22
CA ARG A 161 -2.57 -7.46 12.63
C ARG A 161 -2.31 -5.94 12.60
N CYS A 162 -3.35 -5.12 12.72
CA CYS A 162 -3.22 -3.67 12.85
C CYS A 162 -4.40 -3.08 13.63
N HIS A 163 -4.24 -1.84 14.09
CA HIS A 163 -5.25 -1.11 14.87
C HIS A 163 -6.28 -0.39 14.00
N TYR A 164 -6.58 -0.91 12.80
CA TYR A 164 -7.62 -0.33 11.95
C TYR A 164 -8.99 -0.52 12.59
N PHE A 165 -9.71 0.60 12.75
CA PHE A 165 -11.06 0.66 13.27
C PHE A 165 -11.81 1.84 12.62
N GLU A 166 -13.03 1.60 12.16
CA GLU A 166 -13.89 2.62 11.57
C GLU A 166 -15.36 2.27 11.85
N TRP A 167 -16.22 3.24 12.15
CA TRP A 167 -17.66 2.99 12.27
C TRP A 167 -18.27 2.83 10.89
N ALA A 168 -19.15 1.84 10.71
CA ALA A 168 -19.90 1.75 9.48
C ALA A 168 -20.96 2.87 9.46
N SER A 169 -20.96 3.70 8.42
CA SER A 169 -22.04 4.64 8.17
C SER A 169 -23.33 3.85 7.94
N ASN A 170 -24.41 4.29 8.59
CA ASN A 170 -25.76 3.73 8.40
C ASN A 170 -26.31 4.06 7.02
#